data_AF-A0A2L1UHX2-F1
#
_entry.id   AF-A0A2L1UHX2-F1
#
_cell.length_a   1.000
_cell.length_b   1.000
_cell.length_c   1.000
_cell.angle_alpha   90.00
_cell.angle_beta   90.00
_cell.angle_gamma   90.00
#
_symmetry.space_group_name_H-M   'P 1'
#
loop_
_entity.id
_entity.type
_entity.pdbx_description
1 polymer ?
#
loop_
_entity_poly.entity_id
_entity_poly.type
_entity_poly.pdbx_seq_one_letter_code
_entity_poly.pdbx_strand_id
1 'polypeptide(L)'
;MYSYERELAFFVVNFNMSKRDFDELTEKEKLFIRKEWENKVIFESTMTRNAALNAIANANRKKNSRFIELHKKKQEKADKEFNTAAIVLIRDMEEREGKGWVDEIYQANGLKRPE
;
A
#
# COMPACT_ATOMS: atom_id res chain seq x y z
N MET A 1 19.87 -18.04 -34.17
CA MET A 1 19.34 -19.39 -34.43
C MET A 1 18.78 -19.89 -33.09
N TYR A 2 17.54 -20.39 -33.01
CA TYR A 2 16.76 -20.74 -31.80
C TYR A 2 15.89 -19.65 -31.12
N SER A 3 15.27 -18.73 -31.85
CA SER A 3 14.32 -17.78 -31.22
C SER A 3 13.04 -18.47 -30.76
N TYR A 4 12.45 -19.28 -31.64
CA TYR A 4 11.19 -19.96 -31.40
C TYR A 4 11.28 -20.93 -30.22
N GLU A 5 12.31 -21.77 -30.17
CA GLU A 5 12.49 -22.79 -29.14
C GLU A 5 12.71 -22.17 -27.75
N ARG A 6 13.40 -21.03 -27.69
CA ARG A 6 13.59 -20.29 -26.44
C ARG A 6 12.29 -19.68 -25.93
N GLU A 7 11.48 -19.13 -26.83
CA GLU A 7 10.18 -18.59 -26.46
C GLU A 7 9.21 -19.68 -26.02
N LEU A 8 9.12 -20.76 -26.79
CA LEU A 8 8.31 -21.92 -26.42
C LEU A 8 8.72 -22.46 -25.04
N ALA A 9 10.02 -22.65 -24.79
CA ALA A 9 10.52 -23.12 -23.50
C ALA A 9 10.16 -22.16 -22.36
N PHE A 10 10.29 -20.84 -22.57
CA PHE A 10 9.88 -19.84 -21.58
C PHE A 10 8.39 -19.99 -21.23
N PHE A 11 7.52 -20.13 -22.22
CA PHE A 11 6.08 -20.19 -21.98
C PHE A 11 5.63 -21.51 -21.36
N VAL A 12 6.18 -22.63 -21.82
CA VAL A 12 5.90 -23.96 -21.26
C VAL A 12 6.34 -24.02 -19.80
N VAL A 13 7.54 -23.54 -19.46
CA VAL A 13 8.08 -23.62 -18.09
C VAL A 13 7.36 -22.68 -17.13
N ASN A 14 7.07 -21.44 -17.54
CA ASN A 14 6.52 -20.43 -16.62
C ASN A 14 5.00 -20.45 -16.51
N PHE A 15 4.28 -20.92 -17.54
CA PHE A 15 2.82 -20.88 -17.57
C PHE A 15 2.18 -22.25 -17.81
N ASN A 16 2.97 -23.33 -17.91
CA ASN A 16 2.48 -24.69 -18.12
C ASN A 16 1.60 -24.83 -19.38
N MET A 17 1.87 -24.01 -20.41
CA MET A 17 1.17 -24.05 -21.69
C MET A 17 1.67 -25.20 -22.56
N SER A 18 0.77 -25.75 -23.40
CA SER A 18 1.19 -26.70 -24.43
C SER A 18 1.81 -25.98 -25.63
N LYS A 19 2.54 -26.72 -26.48
CA LYS A 19 3.07 -26.18 -27.74
C LYS A 19 1.96 -25.61 -28.63
N ARG A 20 0.81 -26.28 -28.67
CA ARG A 20 -0.34 -25.84 -29.48
C ARG A 20 -0.86 -24.49 -29.01
N ASP A 21 -1.04 -24.32 -27.69
CA ASP A 21 -1.55 -23.07 -27.13
C ASP A 21 -0.57 -21.91 -27.38
N PHE A 22 0.75 -22.19 -27.35
CA PHE A 22 1.76 -21.20 -27.72
C PHE A 22 1.73 -20.81 -29.21
N ASP A 23 1.52 -21.79 -30.10
CA ASP A 23 1.45 -21.57 -31.54
C ASP A 23 0.16 -20.82 -31.95
N GLU A 24 -0.92 -20.93 -31.16
CA GLU A 24 -2.17 -20.18 -31.34
C GLU A 24 -2.04 -18.69 -30.97
N LEU A 25 -1.07 -18.32 -30.13
CA LEU A 25 -0.84 -16.92 -29.74
C LEU A 25 -0.22 -16.11 -30.86
N THR A 26 -0.72 -14.89 -31.04
CA THR A 26 -0.07 -13.88 -31.87
C THR A 26 1.21 -13.36 -31.20
N GLU A 27 2.16 -12.86 -32.01
CA GLU A 27 3.39 -12.27 -31.50
C GLU A 27 3.14 -11.09 -30.53
N LYS A 28 2.05 -10.34 -30.76
CA LYS A 28 1.64 -9.26 -29.88
C LYS A 28 1.22 -9.79 -28.51
N GLU A 29 0.42 -10.84 -28.45
CA GLU A 29 -0.01 -11.46 -27.19
C GLU A 29 1.18 -12.05 -26.42
N LYS A 30 2.10 -12.72 -27.12
CA LYS A 30 3.33 -13.23 -26.51
C LYS A 30 4.14 -12.10 -25.84
N LEU A 31 4.26 -10.95 -26.49
CA LEU A 31 4.94 -9.78 -25.92
C LEU A 31 4.23 -9.23 -24.68
N PHE A 32 2.90 -9.12 -24.70
CA PHE A 32 2.14 -8.66 -23.52
C PHE A 32 2.26 -9.63 -22.34
N ILE A 33 2.13 -10.94 -22.59
CA ILE A 33 2.26 -11.94 -21.52
C ILE A 33 3.66 -11.90 -20.91
N ARG A 34 4.71 -11.78 -21.74
CA ARG A 34 6.08 -11.59 -21.24
C ARG A 34 6.18 -10.34 -20.39
N LYS A 35 5.62 -9.22 -20.85
CA LYS A 35 5.69 -7.96 -20.13
C LYS A 35 5.00 -8.03 -18.78
N GLU A 36 3.83 -8.65 -18.72
CA GLU A 36 3.09 -8.85 -17.47
C GLU A 36 3.80 -9.82 -16.52
N TRP A 37 4.45 -10.86 -17.04
CA TRP A 37 5.28 -11.74 -16.23
C TRP A 37 6.49 -11.01 -15.62
N GLU A 38 7.18 -10.18 -16.40
CA GLU A 38 8.26 -9.33 -15.87
C GLU A 38 7.74 -8.41 -14.76
N ASN A 39 6.61 -7.72 -15.00
CA ASN A 39 5.99 -6.84 -14.02
C ASN A 39 5.64 -7.60 -12.73
N LYS A 40 5.08 -8.81 -12.86
CA LYS A 40 4.76 -9.69 -11.73
C LYS A 40 6.01 -10.09 -10.95
N VAL A 41 7.06 -10.57 -11.62
CA VAL A 41 8.31 -10.98 -10.97
C VAL A 41 8.97 -9.81 -10.24
N ILE A 42 9.01 -8.62 -10.86
CA ILE A 42 9.52 -7.40 -10.23
C ILE A 42 8.68 -7.02 -9.01
N PHE A 43 7.35 -7.09 -9.13
CA PHE A 43 6.45 -6.79 -8.03
C PHE A 43 6.63 -7.76 -6.86
N GLU A 44 6.63 -9.07 -7.11
CA GLU A 44 6.79 -10.11 -6.08
C GLU A 44 8.15 -10.04 -5.39
N SER A 45 9.23 -9.85 -6.15
CA SER A 45 10.58 -9.68 -5.58
C SER A 45 10.68 -8.42 -4.73
N THR A 46 10.06 -7.32 -5.18
CA THR A 46 9.99 -6.06 -4.42
C THR A 46 9.17 -6.22 -3.14
N MET A 47 8.02 -6.89 -3.19
CA MET A 47 7.18 -7.14 -2.01
C MET A 47 7.88 -8.04 -1.00
N THR A 48 8.58 -9.07 -1.47
CA THR A 48 9.38 -9.96 -0.61
C THR A 48 10.50 -9.19 0.09
N ARG A 49 11.26 -8.37 -0.65
CA ARG A 49 12.28 -7.49 -0.08
C ARG A 49 11.69 -6.56 0.97
N ASN A 50 10.57 -5.91 0.66
CA ASN A 50 9.92 -4.96 1.57
C ASN A 50 9.39 -5.67 2.83
N ALA A 51 8.86 -6.90 2.70
CA ALA A 51 8.43 -7.71 3.83
C ALA A 51 9.60 -8.05 4.77
N ALA A 52 10.73 -8.48 4.22
CA ALA A 52 11.93 -8.77 5.01
C ALA A 52 12.43 -7.53 5.77
N LEU A 53 12.53 -6.39 5.09
CA LEU A 53 12.96 -5.13 5.72
C LEU A 53 11.96 -4.65 6.79
N ASN A 54 10.65 -4.79 6.53
CA ASN A 54 9.62 -4.45 7.49
C ASN A 54 9.67 -5.35 8.74
N ALA A 55 9.91 -6.65 8.57
CA ALA A 55 10.08 -7.59 9.67
C ALA A 55 11.29 -7.22 10.54
N ILE A 56 12.43 -6.93 9.93
CA ILE A 56 13.65 -6.49 10.65
C ILE A 56 13.39 -5.17 11.39
N ALA A 57 12.69 -4.22 10.76
CA ALA A 57 12.34 -2.95 11.40
C ALA A 57 11.39 -3.13 12.59
N ASN A 58 10.39 -4.00 12.46
CA ASN A 58 9.46 -4.31 13.54
C ASN A 58 10.12 -5.10 14.68
N ALA A 59 11.08 -5.98 14.39
CA ALA A 59 11.85 -6.69 15.39
C ALA A 59 12.75 -5.74 16.22
N ASN A 60 13.36 -4.74 15.58
CA ASN A 60 14.21 -3.74 16.23
C ASN A 60 13.45 -2.49 16.70
N ARG A 61 12.13 -2.57 16.76
CA ARG A 61 11.27 -1.45 17.07
C ARG A 61 11.37 -1.06 18.55
N LYS A 62 11.36 0.25 18.86
CA LYS A 62 11.33 0.75 20.25
C LYS A 62 10.14 0.19 21.02
N LYS A 63 10.36 -0.26 22.26
CA LYS A 63 9.30 -0.70 23.19
C LYS A 63 8.18 0.35 23.26
N ASN A 64 6.93 -0.10 23.20
CA ASN A 64 5.70 0.71 23.21
C ASN A 64 5.44 1.60 21.98
N SER A 65 6.24 1.57 20.91
CA SER A 65 5.86 2.22 19.65
C SER A 65 4.75 1.42 18.91
N ARG A 66 4.23 1.91 17.79
CA ARG A 66 3.22 1.18 17.00
C ARG A 66 3.88 0.21 16.01
N PHE A 67 3.24 -0.94 15.77
CA PHE A 67 3.68 -1.88 14.74
C PHE A 67 3.63 -1.21 13.36
N ILE A 68 4.65 -1.43 12.55
CA ILE A 68 4.76 -0.84 11.21
C ILE A 68 4.10 -1.81 10.23
N GLU A 69 2.92 -1.47 9.71
CA GLU A 69 2.22 -2.29 8.73
C GLU A 69 3.01 -2.38 7.40
N LEU A 70 3.01 -3.57 6.79
CA LEU A 70 3.61 -3.80 5.48
C LEU A 70 2.81 -3.10 4.38
N HIS A 71 1.48 -3.28 4.39
CA HIS A 71 0.56 -2.66 3.45
C HIS A 71 -0.01 -1.40 4.06
N LYS A 72 0.52 -0.25 3.63
CA LYS A 72 0.00 1.05 4.09
C LYS A 72 -1.31 1.34 3.37
N LYS A 73 -2.36 1.68 4.13
CA LYS A 73 -3.56 2.28 3.55
C LYS A 73 -3.16 3.55 2.81
N LYS A 74 -3.62 3.67 1.55
CA LYS A 74 -3.47 4.91 0.79
C LYS A 74 -4.17 6.01 1.58
N GLN A 75 -3.41 6.97 2.07
CA GLN A 75 -3.98 8.13 2.77
C GLN A 75 -4.79 8.93 1.74
N GLU A 76 -6.03 9.24 2.08
CA GLU A 76 -6.83 10.17 1.28
C GLU A 76 -6.15 11.55 1.31
N LYS A 77 -6.25 12.29 0.20
CA LYS A 77 -5.74 13.66 0.19
C LYS A 77 -6.56 14.45 1.20
N ALA A 78 -5.90 15.03 2.19
CA ALA A 78 -6.54 15.91 3.14
C ALA A 78 -7.27 17.04 2.40
N ASP A 79 -8.55 17.24 2.70
CA ASP A 79 -9.30 18.39 2.22
C ASP A 79 -8.78 19.63 2.96
N LYS A 80 -7.93 20.39 2.27
CA LYS A 80 -7.27 21.57 2.83
C LYS A 80 -8.27 22.66 3.16
N GLU A 81 -9.33 22.79 2.38
CA GLU A 81 -10.34 23.84 2.55
C GLU A 81 -11.18 23.53 3.78
N PHE A 82 -11.67 22.29 3.90
CA PHE A 82 -12.38 21.82 5.09
C PHE A 82 -11.52 21.98 6.35
N ASN A 83 -10.27 21.53 6.32
CA ASN A 83 -9.39 21.62 7.48
C ASN A 83 -9.09 23.07 7.90
N THR A 84 -8.91 23.97 6.94
CA THR A 84 -8.66 25.38 7.23
C THR A 84 -9.89 26.03 7.83
N ALA A 85 -11.08 25.79 7.26
CA ALA A 85 -12.34 26.28 7.79
C ALA A 85 -12.65 25.73 9.19
N ALA A 86 -12.41 24.44 9.41
CA ALA A 86 -12.58 23.80 10.71
C ALA A 86 -11.66 24.40 11.77
N ILE A 87 -10.39 24.70 11.44
CA ILE A 87 -9.45 25.34 12.37
C ILE A 87 -9.92 26.75 12.75
N VAL A 88 -10.40 27.54 11.79
CA VAL A 88 -10.93 28.88 12.07
C VAL A 88 -12.15 28.80 12.98
N LEU A 89 -13.11 27.93 12.64
CA LEU A 89 -14.32 27.73 13.45
C LEU A 89 -14.00 27.29 14.88
N ILE A 90 -13.07 26.34 15.05
CA ILE A 90 -12.65 25.87 16.38
C ILE A 90 -12.04 27.03 17.19
N ARG A 91 -11.20 27.87 16.57
CA ARG A 91 -10.61 29.03 17.26
C ARG A 91 -11.66 30.05 17.68
N ASP A 92 -12.60 30.38 16.79
CA ASP A 92 -13.68 31.31 17.09
C ASP A 92 -14.58 30.78 18.23
N MET A 93 -14.87 29.47 18.21
CA MET A 93 -15.60 28.82 19.31
C MET A 93 -14.80 28.84 20.61
N GLU A 94 -13.49 28.54 20.58
CA GLU A 94 -12.63 28.58 21.77
C GLU A 94 -12.51 29.99 22.36
N GLU A 95 -12.48 31.05 21.53
CA GLU A 95 -12.48 32.43 22.00
C GLU A 95 -13.80 32.83 22.66
N ARG A 96 -14.92 32.34 22.13
CA ARG A 96 -16.26 32.74 22.59
C ARG A 96 -16.76 31.94 23.78
N GLU A 97 -16.49 30.65 23.80
CA GLU A 97 -17.09 29.67 24.71
C GLU A 97 -16.05 28.95 25.58
N GLY A 98 -14.75 29.20 25.34
CA GLY A 98 -13.66 28.52 26.04
C GLY A 98 -13.47 27.07 25.58
N LYS A 99 -12.62 26.33 26.30
CA LYS A 99 -12.21 24.96 25.94
C LYS A 99 -13.02 23.87 26.65
N GLY A 100 -14.21 24.19 27.15
CA GLY A 100 -15.06 23.25 27.91
C GLY A 100 -15.51 22.03 27.09
N TRP A 101 -15.73 22.21 25.79
CA TRP A 101 -16.07 21.13 24.86
C TRP A 101 -14.99 20.03 24.80
N VAL A 102 -13.72 20.38 25.06
CA VAL A 102 -12.63 19.40 25.12
C VAL A 102 -12.87 18.45 26.30
N ASP A 103 -13.24 18.99 27.46
CA ASP A 103 -13.52 18.20 28.66
C ASP A 103 -14.75 17.30 28.47
N GLU A 104 -15.79 17.79 27.78
CA GLU A 104 -16.98 17.00 27.43
C GLU A 104 -16.64 15.82 26.51
N ILE A 105 -15.75 16.00 25.53
CA ILE A 105 -15.28 14.90 24.67
C ILE A 105 -14.51 13.86 25.48
N TYR A 106 -13.64 14.27 26.40
CA TYR A 106 -12.92 13.33 27.27
C TYR A 106 -13.89 12.54 28.14
N GLN A 107 -14.88 13.20 28.77
CA GLN A 107 -15.90 12.53 29.58
C GLN A 107 -16.77 11.57 28.77
N ALA A 108 -17.24 11.97 27.59
CA ALA A 108 -18.07 11.13 26.72
C ALA A 108 -17.35 9.86 26.26
N ASN A 109 -16.01 9.91 26.15
CA ASN A 109 -15.18 8.75 25.82
C ASN A 109 -14.67 7.97 27.05
N GLY A 110 -15.11 8.33 28.26
CA GLY A 110 -14.69 7.69 29.51
C GLY A 110 -13.21 7.90 29.85
N LEU A 111 -12.58 8.91 29.27
CA LEU A 111 -11.17 9.23 29.45
C LEU A 111 -11.01 10.43 30.39
N LYS A 112 -9.93 10.43 31.19
CA LYS A 112 -9.51 11.63 31.92
C LYS A 112 -8.63 12.49 31.03
N ARG A 113 -8.83 13.80 31.06
CA ARG A 113 -7.98 14.75 30.36
C ARG A 113 -6.54 14.65 30.91
N PRO A 114 -5.52 14.49 30.05
CA PRO A 114 -4.12 14.55 30.48
C PRO A 114 -3.78 15.97 30.95
N GLU A 115 -3.03 16.07 32.05
CA GLU A 115 -2.42 17.33 32.53
C GLU A 115 -1.25 17.77 31.62
#